data_AF-A0A327J4M4-F1
#
_entry.id   AF-A0A327J4M4-F1
#
_cell.length_a   1.000
_cell.length_b   1.000
_cell.length_c   1.000
_cell.angle_alpha   90.00
_cell.angle_beta   90.00
_cell.angle_gamma   90.00
#
_symmetry.space_group_name_H-M   'P 1'
#
loop_
_entity.id
_entity.type
_entity.pdbx_description
1 polymer ?
#
loop_
_entity_poly.entity_id
_entity_poly.type
_entity_poly.pdbx_seq_one_letter_code
_entity_poly.pdbx_strand_id
1 'polypeptide(L)'
;MQISAIRPYNRPNVGMRPIPKNRPAGIKDTGIKNSLPVNFTGGKNLLFDYLNDTTLAMHQLEAQRLDLDLLNKLFNEQFHIPFDLSGVSEAAAKVIGYCCFHTAMIFRQIKQPLPTMIGIEKVAQESGEGITIARCFWGNRTFPIRAVTFNSLYDWENAIVNAKSTSNENGYHSSYHFLQTTIHEFAHNAHFHHLYSKFGSPDPAPGYTYNPKVYDIMSKLNFPIYDKDGNITNNQFISTSVRNTMKESSGYGSTLLPELFAEEFSRAVIKNLDPVHLTLKRNPFPITTTNKDFNSVLYETWEGLIDDGQGLI
;
A
#
# COMPACT_ATOMS: atom_id res chain seq x y z
N MET A 1 -8.25 1.11 28.75
CA MET A 1 -8.75 -0.27 28.67
C MET A 1 -7.90 -0.99 27.63
N GLN A 2 -7.05 -1.92 28.05
CA GLN A 2 -6.04 -2.58 27.23
C GLN A 2 -6.66 -3.88 26.69
N ILE A 3 -6.94 -3.97 25.39
CA ILE A 3 -7.53 -5.17 24.79
C ILE A 3 -6.42 -6.20 24.62
N SER A 4 -6.55 -7.34 25.30
CA SER A 4 -5.62 -8.46 25.22
C SER A 4 -5.62 -9.05 23.81
N ALA A 5 -4.42 -9.24 23.24
CA ALA A 5 -4.24 -9.97 21.99
C ALA A 5 -4.74 -11.42 22.15
N ILE A 6 -5.68 -11.83 21.29
CA ILE A 6 -6.06 -13.23 21.11
C ILE A 6 -4.82 -13.98 20.58
N ARG A 7 -4.27 -14.92 21.35
CA ARG A 7 -3.16 -15.81 20.93
C ARG A 7 -3.75 -17.14 20.47
N PRO A 8 -3.68 -17.53 19.19
CA PRO A 8 -4.29 -18.79 18.72
C PRO A 8 -3.48 -20.06 19.01
N TYR A 9 -2.28 -19.99 19.60
CA TYR A 9 -1.42 -21.16 19.75
C TYR A 9 -0.76 -21.27 21.12
N ASN A 10 -1.34 -22.10 21.99
CA ASN A 10 -0.60 -22.78 23.06
C ASN A 10 0.18 -23.94 22.42
N ARG A 11 1.51 -23.80 22.27
CA ARG A 11 2.37 -24.94 21.93
C ARG A 11 2.67 -25.75 23.20
N PRO A 12 2.58 -27.09 23.19
CA PRO A 12 3.19 -27.91 24.23
C PRO A 12 4.72 -27.73 24.18
N ASN A 13 5.34 -27.64 25.35
CA ASN A 13 6.80 -27.66 25.50
C ASN A 13 7.37 -28.97 24.95
N VAL A 14 7.94 -28.93 23.74
CA VAL A 14 8.78 -30.01 23.22
C VAL A 14 10.22 -29.54 23.36
N GLY A 15 10.88 -29.99 24.43
CA GLY A 15 12.29 -29.70 24.69
C GLY A 15 13.16 -30.21 23.54
N MET A 16 13.88 -29.31 22.88
CA MET A 16 14.96 -29.70 21.97
C MET A 16 16.11 -30.28 22.80
N ARG A 17 16.48 -31.54 22.51
CA ARG A 17 17.73 -32.12 23.03
C ARG A 17 18.93 -31.46 22.34
N PRO A 18 20.08 -31.27 23.02
CA PRO A 18 21.26 -30.67 22.42
C PRO A 18 21.87 -31.57 21.35
N ILE A 19 22.30 -30.96 20.24
CA ILE A 19 23.02 -31.62 19.15
C ILE A 19 24.44 -31.96 19.64
N PRO A 20 24.94 -33.21 19.50
CA PRO A 20 26.29 -33.54 19.91
C PRO A 20 27.32 -32.93 18.95
N LYS A 21 28.30 -32.21 19.50
CA LYS A 21 29.52 -31.80 18.78
C LYS A 21 30.41 -33.04 18.63
N ASN A 22 30.30 -33.73 17.49
CA ASN A 22 31.37 -34.49 16.82
C ASN A 22 30.77 -35.29 15.64
N ARG A 23 30.98 -34.83 14.39
CA ARG A 23 30.78 -35.66 13.19
C ARG A 23 32.14 -36.16 12.69
N PRO A 24 32.32 -37.46 12.44
CA PRO A 24 33.49 -37.97 11.72
C PRO A 24 33.41 -37.62 10.23
N ALA A 25 34.54 -37.28 9.63
CA ALA A 25 34.66 -37.02 8.21
C ALA A 25 34.63 -38.33 7.40
N GLY A 26 33.88 -38.35 6.30
CA GLY A 26 34.01 -39.33 5.22
C GLY A 26 32.82 -40.27 5.04
N ILE A 27 31.80 -39.82 4.30
CA ILE A 27 30.98 -40.73 3.48
C ILE A 27 30.90 -40.09 2.09
N LYS A 28 31.49 -40.77 1.10
CA LYS A 28 31.43 -40.41 -0.31
C LYS A 28 30.10 -40.93 -0.86
N ASP A 29 29.26 -40.04 -1.38
CA ASP A 29 28.07 -40.43 -2.13
C ASP A 29 28.46 -40.98 -3.51
N THR A 30 28.23 -42.28 -3.69
CA THR A 30 28.22 -42.94 -5.00
C THR A 30 26.92 -42.62 -5.72
N GLY A 31 27.05 -42.09 -6.94
CA GLY A 31 25.97 -41.46 -7.67
C GLY A 31 24.84 -42.37 -8.13
N ILE A 32 23.68 -41.72 -8.32
CA ILE A 32 22.67 -42.13 -9.28
C ILE A 32 22.55 -40.96 -10.27
N LYS A 33 23.11 -41.16 -11.47
CA LYS A 33 22.88 -40.33 -12.65
C LYS A 33 21.67 -40.89 -13.40
N ASN A 34 20.89 -39.95 -13.93
CA ASN A 34 19.85 -40.08 -14.97
C ASN A 34 18.41 -40.36 -14.49
N SER A 35 17.70 -39.29 -14.17
CA SER A 35 16.43 -39.01 -14.82
C SER A 35 16.31 -37.49 -15.06
N LEU A 36 16.31 -37.12 -16.35
CA LEU A 36 15.90 -35.87 -16.99
C LEU A 36 16.46 -34.53 -16.42
N PRO A 37 17.10 -33.68 -17.23
CA PRO A 37 17.32 -32.29 -16.84
C PRO A 37 15.95 -31.61 -16.82
N VAL A 38 15.34 -31.50 -15.64
CA VAL A 38 14.34 -30.46 -15.44
C VAL A 38 15.08 -29.15 -15.57
N ASN A 39 14.96 -28.53 -16.74
CA ASN A 39 15.40 -27.15 -16.97
C ASN A 39 14.54 -26.26 -16.07
N PHE A 40 15.00 -26.03 -14.84
CA PHE A 40 14.51 -24.98 -13.96
C PHE A 40 15.01 -23.64 -14.50
N THR A 41 14.44 -23.20 -15.62
CA THR A 41 14.57 -21.82 -16.06
C THR A 41 13.59 -20.96 -15.26
N GLY A 42 14.03 -20.46 -14.11
CA GLY A 42 13.33 -19.41 -13.35
C GLY A 42 13.08 -19.78 -11.89
N GLY A 43 13.92 -19.25 -11.00
CA GLY A 43 13.74 -19.35 -9.55
C GLY A 43 15.09 -19.40 -8.86
N LYS A 44 15.63 -18.24 -8.48
CA LYS A 44 16.91 -18.17 -7.76
C LYS A 44 16.84 -18.76 -6.35
N ASN A 45 15.65 -19.17 -5.85
CA ASN A 45 15.47 -19.68 -4.50
C ASN A 45 14.13 -20.45 -4.30
N LEU A 46 14.10 -21.75 -4.64
CA LEU A 46 12.89 -22.61 -4.55
C LEU A 46 12.18 -22.58 -3.19
N LEU A 47 12.93 -22.46 -2.07
CA LEU A 47 12.35 -22.41 -0.73
C LEU A 47 11.60 -21.08 -0.49
N PHE A 48 12.14 -19.97 -0.98
CA PHE A 48 11.50 -18.66 -0.82
C PHE A 48 10.25 -18.56 -1.69
N ASP A 49 10.31 -19.05 -2.93
CA ASP A 49 9.17 -19.09 -3.83
C ASP A 49 8.03 -19.94 -3.23
N TYR A 50 8.35 -21.12 -2.69
CA TYR A 50 7.38 -21.97 -1.99
C TYR A 50 6.74 -21.31 -0.77
N LEU A 51 7.54 -20.62 0.07
CA LEU A 51 7.03 -19.92 1.25
C LEU A 51 6.13 -18.74 0.87
N ASN A 52 6.47 -18.01 -0.20
CA ASN A 52 5.64 -16.92 -0.72
C ASN A 52 4.30 -17.46 -1.23
N ASP A 53 4.30 -18.47 -2.09
CA ASP A 53 3.08 -19.07 -2.63
C ASP A 53 2.16 -19.63 -1.54
N THR A 54 2.75 -20.29 -0.54
CA THR A 54 2.01 -20.82 0.61
C THR A 54 1.37 -19.70 1.43
N THR A 55 2.08 -18.59 1.61
CA THR A 55 1.57 -17.43 2.37
C THR A 55 0.43 -16.73 1.62
N LEU A 56 0.55 -16.55 0.30
CA LEU A 56 -0.50 -15.97 -0.53
C LEU A 56 -1.77 -16.85 -0.52
N ALA A 57 -1.61 -18.16 -0.66
CA ALA A 57 -2.73 -19.10 -0.59
C ALA A 57 -3.43 -19.07 0.78
N MET A 58 -2.66 -18.96 1.86
CA MET A 58 -3.21 -18.78 3.21
C MET A 58 -4.05 -17.50 3.30
N HIS A 59 -3.55 -16.36 2.83
CA HIS A 59 -4.30 -15.09 2.85
C HIS A 59 -5.54 -15.13 1.97
N GLN A 60 -5.49 -15.80 0.82
CA GLN A 60 -6.69 -16.01 -0.02
C GLN A 60 -7.78 -16.79 0.74
N LEU A 61 -7.40 -17.86 1.45
CA LEU A 61 -8.35 -18.65 2.25
C LEU A 61 -8.93 -17.85 3.42
N GLU A 62 -8.11 -17.05 4.11
CA GLU A 62 -8.58 -16.19 5.19
C GLU A 62 -9.51 -15.09 4.68
N ALA A 63 -9.22 -14.49 3.52
CA ALA A 63 -10.14 -13.55 2.87
C ALA A 63 -11.49 -14.21 2.53
N GLN A 64 -11.49 -15.42 1.98
CA GLN A 64 -12.72 -16.16 1.65
C GLN A 64 -13.60 -16.47 2.86
N ARG A 65 -13.00 -16.60 4.05
CA ARG A 65 -13.68 -16.85 5.33
C ARG A 65 -14.21 -15.59 6.02
N LEU A 66 -13.89 -14.41 5.49
CA LEU A 66 -14.28 -13.14 6.08
C LEU A 66 -15.80 -13.00 6.16
N ASP A 67 -16.30 -12.60 7.33
CA ASP A 67 -17.69 -12.21 7.53
C ASP A 67 -17.85 -10.73 7.15
N LEU A 68 -18.50 -10.46 6.03
CA LEU A 68 -18.69 -9.10 5.51
C LEU A 68 -19.61 -8.25 6.39
N ASP A 69 -20.59 -8.84 7.07
CA ASP A 69 -21.50 -8.10 7.95
C ASP A 69 -20.75 -7.65 9.21
N LEU A 70 -19.94 -8.54 9.79
CA LEU A 70 -19.08 -8.19 10.91
C LEU A 70 -18.05 -7.13 10.52
N LEU A 71 -17.45 -7.26 9.33
CA LEU A 71 -16.51 -6.27 8.83
C LEU A 71 -17.18 -4.91 8.62
N ASN A 72 -18.38 -4.90 8.05
CA ASN A 72 -19.16 -3.70 7.81
C ASN A 72 -19.48 -2.98 9.14
N LYS A 73 -19.90 -3.72 10.17
CA LYS A 73 -20.10 -3.17 11.52
C LYS A 73 -18.80 -2.63 12.13
N LEU A 74 -17.68 -3.34 11.97
CA LEU A 74 -16.39 -2.88 12.46
C LEU A 74 -16.04 -1.50 11.87
N PHE A 75 -16.13 -1.36 10.55
CA PHE A 75 -15.80 -0.09 9.89
C PHE A 75 -16.78 1.03 10.24
N ASN A 76 -18.09 0.79 10.15
CA ASN A 76 -19.08 1.84 10.41
C ASN A 76 -19.19 2.22 11.88
N GLU A 77 -19.21 1.25 12.80
CA GLU A 77 -19.51 1.49 14.21
C GLU A 77 -18.26 1.75 15.04
N GLN A 78 -17.15 1.03 14.78
CA GLN A 78 -15.92 1.19 15.59
C GLN A 78 -14.92 2.13 14.96
N PHE A 79 -14.79 2.13 13.63
CA PHE A 79 -13.87 3.04 12.94
C PHE A 79 -14.55 4.33 12.48
N HIS A 80 -15.89 4.37 12.46
CA HIS A 80 -16.69 5.50 11.96
C HIS A 80 -16.36 5.85 10.50
N ILE A 81 -16.17 4.81 9.68
CA ILE A 81 -15.87 4.90 8.26
C ILE A 81 -17.03 4.24 7.51
N PRO A 82 -17.84 5.01 6.74
CA PRO A 82 -18.74 4.45 5.75
C PRO A 82 -18.01 3.45 4.87
N PHE A 83 -18.49 2.21 4.88
CA PHE A 83 -17.88 1.10 4.19
C PHE A 83 -18.95 0.39 3.37
N ASP A 84 -18.84 0.50 2.05
CA ASP A 84 -19.81 -0.08 1.12
C ASP A 84 -19.10 -0.75 -0.05
N LEU A 85 -19.16 -2.09 -0.07
CA LEU A 85 -18.59 -2.90 -1.15
C LEU A 85 -19.68 -3.43 -2.11
N SER A 86 -20.89 -2.87 -2.05
CA SER A 86 -21.91 -3.15 -3.05
C SER A 86 -21.44 -2.64 -4.42
N GLY A 87 -21.50 -3.51 -5.44
CA GLY A 87 -20.98 -3.19 -6.78
C GLY A 87 -19.92 -4.16 -7.30
N VAL A 88 -19.47 -5.11 -6.48
CA VAL A 88 -18.65 -6.27 -6.89
C VAL A 88 -19.27 -7.59 -6.40
N SER A 89 -18.74 -8.73 -6.84
CA SER A 89 -19.15 -10.04 -6.34
C SER A 89 -18.81 -10.18 -4.84
N GLU A 90 -19.48 -11.11 -4.13
CA GLU A 90 -19.16 -11.38 -2.73
C GLU A 90 -17.70 -11.82 -2.55
N ALA A 91 -17.18 -12.63 -3.48
CA ALA A 91 -15.80 -13.08 -3.46
C ALA A 91 -14.81 -11.91 -3.61
N ALA A 92 -15.08 -10.97 -4.51
CA ALA A 92 -14.29 -9.75 -4.66
C ALA A 92 -14.39 -8.85 -3.42
N ALA A 93 -15.60 -8.64 -2.88
CA ALA A 93 -15.83 -7.83 -1.69
C ALA A 93 -15.05 -8.39 -0.48
N LYS A 94 -14.99 -9.71 -0.33
CA LYS A 94 -14.19 -10.39 0.71
C LYS A 94 -12.70 -10.09 0.58
N VAL A 95 -12.14 -10.15 -0.63
CA VAL A 95 -10.73 -9.82 -0.86
C VAL A 95 -10.44 -8.35 -0.58
N ILE A 96 -11.25 -7.43 -1.12
CA ILE A 96 -11.10 -5.98 -0.87
C ILE A 96 -11.20 -5.68 0.63
N GLY A 97 -12.22 -6.24 1.29
CA GLY A 97 -12.46 -6.07 2.72
C GLY A 97 -11.31 -6.59 3.58
N TYR A 98 -10.75 -7.74 3.21
CA TYR A 98 -9.57 -8.30 3.86
C TYR A 98 -8.36 -7.36 3.75
N CYS A 99 -8.06 -6.87 2.55
CA CYS A 99 -6.96 -5.92 2.34
C CYS A 99 -7.19 -4.60 3.09
N CYS A 100 -8.41 -4.06 3.08
CA CYS A 100 -8.78 -2.84 3.80
C CYS A 100 -8.64 -3.00 5.31
N PHE A 101 -9.10 -4.13 5.88
CA PHE A 101 -8.98 -4.42 7.30
C PHE A 101 -7.51 -4.43 7.75
N HIS A 102 -6.67 -5.21 7.07
CA HIS A 102 -5.25 -5.30 7.42
C HIS A 102 -4.54 -3.96 7.25
N THR A 103 -4.85 -3.21 6.19
CA THR A 103 -4.31 -1.86 5.98
C THR A 103 -4.76 -0.91 7.09
N ALA A 104 -6.03 -0.92 7.50
CA ALA A 104 -6.52 -0.12 8.60
C ALA A 104 -5.81 -0.46 9.93
N MET A 105 -5.58 -1.74 10.19
CA MET A 105 -4.84 -2.17 11.38
C MET A 105 -3.37 -1.72 11.35
N ILE A 106 -2.72 -1.76 10.19
CA ILE A 106 -1.38 -1.20 10.01
C ILE A 106 -1.38 0.30 10.29
N PHE A 107 -2.29 1.06 9.67
CA PHE A 107 -2.39 2.52 9.86
C PHE A 107 -2.64 2.90 11.32
N ARG A 108 -3.46 2.13 12.03
CA ARG A 108 -3.65 2.30 13.48
C ARG A 108 -2.37 2.03 14.29
N GLN A 109 -1.56 1.03 13.92
CA GLN A 109 -0.28 0.76 14.59
C GLN A 109 0.70 1.94 14.47
N ILE A 110 0.74 2.58 13.30
CA ILE A 110 1.59 3.77 13.03
C ILE A 110 0.89 5.10 13.30
N LYS A 111 -0.32 5.07 13.90
CA LYS A 111 -1.12 6.25 14.27
C LYS A 111 -1.41 7.20 13.11
N GLN A 112 -1.60 6.65 11.92
CA GLN A 112 -2.03 7.41 10.74
C GLN A 112 -3.57 7.45 10.66
N PRO A 113 -4.14 8.51 10.08
CA PRO A 113 -5.59 8.61 9.90
C PRO A 113 -6.07 7.53 8.93
N LEU A 114 -7.35 7.17 9.07
CA LEU A 114 -8.03 6.27 8.15
C LEU A 114 -8.86 7.05 7.11
N PRO A 115 -9.23 6.42 5.98
CA PRO A 115 -10.19 6.94 5.02
C PRO A 115 -11.46 7.51 5.64
N THR A 116 -12.00 8.56 5.03
CA THR A 116 -13.34 9.08 5.40
C THR A 116 -14.46 8.19 4.89
N MET A 117 -14.17 7.37 3.87
CA MET A 117 -15.08 6.42 3.26
C MET A 117 -14.26 5.38 2.50
N ILE A 118 -14.78 4.15 2.44
CA ILE A 118 -14.29 3.10 1.55
C ILE A 118 -15.47 2.62 0.69
N GLY A 119 -15.27 2.61 -0.63
CA GLY A 119 -16.35 2.33 -1.58
C GLY A 119 -15.92 1.58 -2.84
N ILE A 120 -16.90 1.32 -3.70
CA ILE A 120 -16.70 0.83 -5.07
C ILE A 120 -17.07 1.93 -6.05
N GLU A 121 -16.31 2.03 -7.14
CA GLU A 121 -16.71 2.81 -8.30
C GLU A 121 -16.41 2.05 -9.59
N LYS A 122 -17.08 2.42 -10.67
CA LYS A 122 -16.78 1.87 -12.00
C LYS A 122 -15.87 2.85 -12.75
N VAL A 123 -14.61 2.48 -12.94
CA VAL A 123 -13.65 3.26 -13.75
C VAL A 123 -13.36 2.51 -15.03
N ALA A 124 -13.91 3.01 -16.14
CA ALA A 124 -13.57 2.50 -17.46
C ALA A 124 -12.14 2.91 -17.84
N GLN A 125 -11.50 2.08 -18.67
CA GLN A 125 -10.18 2.38 -19.21
C GLN A 125 -10.28 3.57 -20.17
N GLU A 126 -9.48 4.62 -19.95
CA GLU A 126 -9.25 5.65 -20.96
C GLU A 126 -8.28 5.10 -22.01
N SER A 127 -8.53 5.40 -23.29
CA SER A 127 -7.75 4.84 -24.40
C SER A 127 -6.26 5.14 -24.26
N GLY A 128 -5.44 4.10 -24.10
CA GLY A 128 -3.97 4.22 -24.03
C GLY A 128 -3.37 4.17 -22.62
N GLU A 129 -4.19 4.14 -21.57
CA GLU A 129 -3.71 4.03 -20.18
C GLU A 129 -4.01 2.66 -19.56
N GLY A 130 -3.24 2.28 -18.54
CA GLY A 130 -3.51 1.07 -17.76
C GLY A 130 -4.83 1.18 -16.98
N ILE A 131 -5.36 0.06 -16.49
CA ILE A 131 -6.57 0.07 -15.66
C ILE A 131 -6.27 0.76 -14.31
N THR A 132 -7.03 1.79 -13.95
CA THR A 132 -7.02 2.32 -12.58
C THR A 132 -7.57 1.25 -11.64
N ILE A 133 -6.77 0.76 -10.71
CA ILE A 133 -7.18 -0.32 -9.78
C ILE A 133 -7.98 0.26 -8.60
N ALA A 134 -7.51 1.36 -8.04
CA ALA A 134 -8.14 2.08 -6.94
C ALA A 134 -7.80 3.57 -7.02
N ARG A 135 -8.43 4.41 -6.21
CA ARG A 135 -8.09 5.83 -6.09
C ARG A 135 -8.46 6.41 -4.73
N CYS A 136 -7.75 7.46 -4.35
CA CYS A 136 -8.06 8.32 -3.23
C CYS A 136 -8.52 9.70 -3.72
N PHE A 137 -9.55 10.25 -3.07
CA PHE A 137 -10.13 11.54 -3.45
C PHE A 137 -9.56 12.66 -2.59
N TRP A 138 -9.18 13.77 -3.23
CA TRP A 138 -8.63 14.95 -2.55
C TRP A 138 -9.57 16.16 -2.56
N GLY A 139 -10.56 16.24 -3.46
CA GLY A 139 -11.47 17.39 -3.58
C GLY A 139 -12.43 17.31 -4.79
N ASN A 140 -13.43 18.21 -4.80
CA ASN A 140 -14.36 18.53 -5.90
C ASN A 140 -14.88 17.36 -6.77
N ARG A 141 -15.29 16.26 -6.13
CA ARG A 141 -15.73 15.04 -6.83
C ARG A 141 -16.94 14.40 -6.12
N THR A 142 -17.52 13.38 -6.77
CA THR A 142 -18.70 12.61 -6.31
C THR A 142 -18.55 12.03 -4.89
N PHE A 143 -17.31 11.81 -4.44
CA PHE A 143 -17.01 11.22 -3.14
C PHE A 143 -16.42 12.26 -2.19
N PRO A 144 -16.61 12.09 -0.85
CA PRO A 144 -16.04 13.00 0.12
C PRO A 144 -14.52 13.01 -0.01
N ILE A 145 -13.90 14.15 0.35
CA ILE A 145 -12.46 14.24 0.51
C ILE A 145 -11.98 13.07 1.36
N ARG A 146 -10.85 12.49 0.99
CA ARG A 146 -10.18 11.37 1.64
C ARG A 146 -10.89 10.02 1.53
N ALA A 147 -11.91 9.90 0.68
CA ALA A 147 -12.49 8.62 0.31
C ALA A 147 -11.50 7.78 -0.48
N VAL A 148 -11.55 6.46 -0.30
CA VAL A 148 -10.82 5.48 -1.10
C VAL A 148 -11.83 4.60 -1.81
N THR A 149 -11.73 4.47 -3.13
CA THR A 149 -12.61 3.60 -3.91
C THR A 149 -11.83 2.57 -4.70
N PHE A 150 -12.41 1.39 -4.86
CA PHE A 150 -11.85 0.30 -5.66
C PHE A 150 -12.63 0.15 -6.95
N ASN A 151 -11.93 -0.10 -8.05
CA ASN A 151 -12.54 -0.23 -9.37
C ASN A 151 -13.29 -1.55 -9.48
N SER A 152 -14.59 -1.49 -9.78
CA SER A 152 -15.45 -2.66 -9.97
C SER A 152 -15.07 -3.52 -11.19
N LEU A 153 -14.26 -3.00 -12.11
CA LEU A 153 -13.82 -3.71 -13.32
C LEU A 153 -12.50 -4.47 -13.14
N TYR A 154 -11.82 -4.29 -12.01
CA TYR A 154 -10.61 -5.03 -11.69
C TYR A 154 -10.94 -6.43 -11.14
N ASP A 155 -10.14 -7.44 -11.50
CA ASP A 155 -10.29 -8.81 -10.99
C ASP A 155 -9.79 -8.92 -9.54
N TRP A 156 -10.66 -8.52 -8.61
CA TRP A 156 -10.38 -8.58 -7.18
C TRP A 156 -10.41 -10.00 -6.62
N GLU A 157 -11.16 -10.93 -7.22
CA GLU A 157 -11.27 -12.30 -6.71
C GLU A 157 -9.93 -13.02 -6.68
N ASN A 158 -9.08 -12.73 -7.68
CA ASN A 158 -7.75 -13.32 -7.82
C ASN A 158 -6.62 -12.36 -7.41
N ALA A 159 -6.92 -11.17 -6.86
CA ALA A 159 -5.92 -10.14 -6.60
C ALA A 159 -4.79 -10.62 -5.66
N ILE A 160 -5.11 -11.40 -4.62
CA ILE A 160 -4.10 -11.90 -3.67
C ILE A 160 -3.17 -12.91 -4.33
N VAL A 161 -3.74 -13.91 -5.03
CA VAL A 161 -2.94 -14.97 -5.67
C VAL A 161 -2.15 -14.46 -6.88
N ASN A 162 -2.63 -13.41 -7.55
CA ASN A 162 -1.95 -12.77 -8.66
C ASN A 162 -0.81 -11.83 -8.18
N ALA A 163 -0.82 -11.44 -6.91
CA ALA A 163 0.21 -10.61 -6.32
C ALA A 163 1.47 -11.43 -5.99
N LYS A 164 2.40 -11.53 -6.95
CA LYS A 164 3.66 -12.26 -6.76
C LYS A 164 4.71 -11.46 -5.99
N SER A 165 4.69 -11.51 -4.65
CA SER A 165 5.73 -10.87 -3.86
C SER A 165 7.13 -11.44 -4.19
N THR A 166 8.03 -10.64 -4.78
CA THR A 166 9.45 -11.01 -4.87
C THR A 166 10.17 -10.56 -3.61
N SER A 167 10.15 -11.40 -2.58
CA SER A 167 11.04 -11.24 -1.42
C SER A 167 12.43 -11.74 -1.81
N ASN A 168 13.27 -10.88 -2.38
CA ASN A 168 14.70 -11.11 -2.43
C ASN A 168 15.42 -10.01 -1.65
N GLU A 169 16.33 -10.42 -0.79
CA GLU A 169 16.99 -9.64 0.26
C GLU A 169 17.77 -8.38 -0.21
N ASN A 170 17.77 -7.99 -1.50
CA ASN A 170 18.61 -6.91 -2.03
C ASN A 170 18.06 -6.05 -3.21
N GLY A 171 16.75 -5.89 -3.42
CA GLY A 171 16.29 -4.90 -4.42
C GLY A 171 14.91 -5.15 -5.03
N TYR A 172 13.89 -4.81 -4.24
CA TYR A 172 12.46 -4.95 -4.50
C TYR A 172 11.97 -4.43 -5.86
N HIS A 173 10.96 -5.13 -6.39
CA HIS A 173 9.76 -4.45 -6.89
C HIS A 173 8.63 -4.70 -5.87
N SER A 174 8.30 -3.69 -5.08
CA SER A 174 7.17 -3.66 -4.14
C SER A 174 5.81 -3.79 -4.84
N SER A 175 5.82 -3.65 -6.18
CA SER A 175 4.73 -3.70 -7.16
C SER A 175 3.82 -4.94 -7.12
N TYR A 176 4.12 -5.91 -6.24
CA TYR A 176 3.52 -7.23 -6.28
C TYR A 176 3.08 -7.76 -4.90
N HIS A 177 2.97 -6.93 -3.87
CA HIS A 177 2.29 -7.34 -2.63
C HIS A 177 0.80 -7.02 -2.75
N PHE A 178 -0.07 -7.97 -2.38
CA PHE A 178 -1.52 -7.79 -2.49
C PHE A 178 -2.12 -6.65 -1.64
N LEU A 179 -1.39 -6.14 -0.64
CA LEU A 179 -1.79 -5.00 0.18
C LEU A 179 -1.29 -3.67 -0.39
N GLN A 180 -0.43 -3.68 -1.41
CA GLN A 180 0.22 -2.47 -1.90
C GLN A 180 -0.81 -1.44 -2.35
N THR A 181 -1.79 -1.85 -3.18
CA THR A 181 -2.83 -0.93 -3.66
C THR A 181 -3.59 -0.30 -2.49
N THR A 182 -4.01 -1.10 -1.50
CA THR A 182 -4.73 -0.57 -0.34
C THR A 182 -3.87 0.36 0.52
N ILE A 183 -2.60 0.01 0.76
CA ILE A 183 -1.68 0.85 1.53
C ILE A 183 -1.40 2.16 0.78
N HIS A 184 -1.28 2.11 -0.54
CA HIS A 184 -1.03 3.25 -1.41
C HIS A 184 -2.16 4.27 -1.33
N GLU A 185 -3.41 3.84 -1.50
CA GLU A 185 -4.55 4.75 -1.40
C GLU A 185 -4.76 5.30 0.02
N PHE A 186 -4.47 4.50 1.05
CA PHE A 186 -4.50 4.98 2.43
C PHE A 186 -3.34 5.95 2.71
N ALA A 187 -2.19 5.81 2.05
CA ALA A 187 -1.08 6.76 2.18
C ALA A 187 -1.46 8.12 1.59
N HIS A 188 -2.12 8.15 0.42
CA HIS A 188 -2.74 9.36 -0.12
C HIS A 188 -3.72 9.99 0.88
N ASN A 189 -4.57 9.17 1.51
CA ASN A 189 -5.47 9.66 2.55
C ASN A 189 -4.73 10.34 3.71
N ALA A 190 -3.66 9.72 4.21
CA ALA A 190 -2.86 10.29 5.29
C ALA A 190 -2.17 11.59 4.88
N HIS A 191 -1.66 11.65 3.66
CA HIS A 191 -1.08 12.86 3.09
C HIS A 191 -2.10 14.00 3.01
N PHE A 192 -3.30 13.76 2.48
CA PHE A 192 -4.34 14.78 2.38
C PHE A 192 -4.83 15.23 3.76
N HIS A 193 -4.93 14.31 4.73
CA HIS A 193 -5.27 14.68 6.10
C HIS A 193 -4.21 15.61 6.71
N HIS A 194 -2.92 15.31 6.50
CA HIS A 194 -1.84 16.16 7.00
C HIS A 194 -1.93 17.57 6.39
N LEU A 195 -2.01 17.67 5.07
CA LEU A 195 -2.12 18.96 4.37
C LEU A 195 -3.35 19.74 4.83
N TYR A 196 -4.53 19.11 4.90
CA TYR A 196 -5.76 19.82 5.20
C TYR A 196 -5.95 20.15 6.67
N SER A 197 -5.34 19.38 7.58
CA SER A 197 -5.29 19.75 9.01
C SER A 197 -4.39 20.96 9.24
N LYS A 198 -3.32 21.11 8.44
CA LYS A 198 -2.34 22.20 8.55
C LYS A 198 -2.81 23.48 7.86
N PHE A 199 -3.32 23.37 6.64
CA PHE A 199 -3.61 24.52 5.78
C PHE A 199 -5.11 24.76 5.56
N GLY A 200 -5.99 23.88 6.01
CA GLY A 200 -7.41 23.87 5.64
C GLY A 200 -7.67 23.06 4.37
N SER A 201 -8.93 22.94 3.96
CA SER A 201 -9.34 22.18 2.80
C SER A 201 -9.68 23.09 1.61
N PRO A 202 -9.28 22.73 0.37
CA PRO A 202 -9.58 23.52 -0.81
C PRO A 202 -11.09 23.61 -1.11
N ASP A 203 -11.87 22.64 -0.62
CA ASP A 203 -13.33 22.61 -0.73
C ASP A 203 -13.97 22.50 0.66
N PRO A 204 -15.25 22.90 0.84
CA PRO A 204 -15.94 22.70 2.11
C PRO A 204 -16.04 21.22 2.47
N ALA A 205 -15.41 20.82 3.58
CA ALA A 205 -15.41 19.43 4.05
C ALA A 205 -15.51 19.36 5.58
N PRO A 206 -16.32 18.44 6.13
CA PRO A 206 -16.40 18.24 7.58
C PRO A 206 -15.02 17.94 8.20
N GLY A 207 -14.72 18.61 9.31
CA GLY A 207 -13.47 18.41 10.06
C GLY A 207 -12.29 19.28 9.59
N TYR A 208 -12.45 20.11 8.56
CA TYR A 208 -11.40 21.02 8.08
C TYR A 208 -11.92 22.45 7.93
N THR A 209 -11.06 23.42 8.20
CA THR A 209 -11.32 24.82 7.87
C THR A 209 -11.29 24.99 6.35
N TYR A 210 -12.31 25.63 5.77
CA TYR A 210 -12.30 25.94 4.34
C TYR A 210 -11.20 26.95 4.00
N ASN A 211 -10.34 26.61 3.03
CA ASN A 211 -9.27 27.47 2.52
C ASN A 211 -8.97 27.15 1.03
N PRO A 212 -9.51 27.93 0.08
CA PRO A 212 -9.29 27.69 -1.35
C PRO A 212 -7.85 27.93 -1.80
N LYS A 213 -7.01 28.63 -1.01
CA LYS A 213 -5.58 28.81 -1.33
C LYS A 213 -4.80 27.49 -1.31
N VAL A 214 -5.38 26.43 -0.76
CA VAL A 214 -4.76 25.11 -0.76
C VAL A 214 -4.65 24.52 -2.17
N TYR A 215 -5.47 24.98 -3.13
CA TYR A 215 -5.26 24.67 -4.55
C TYR A 215 -3.86 25.09 -5.04
N ASP A 216 -3.28 26.18 -4.54
CA ASP A 216 -1.91 26.59 -4.91
C ASP A 216 -0.86 25.61 -4.38
N ILE A 217 -1.04 25.13 -3.15
CA ILE A 217 -0.16 24.12 -2.53
C ILE A 217 -0.25 22.81 -3.32
N MET A 218 -1.48 22.36 -3.62
CA MET A 218 -1.71 21.15 -4.39
C MET A 218 -1.15 21.26 -5.81
N SER A 219 -1.26 22.43 -6.45
CA SER A 219 -0.64 22.66 -7.76
C SER A 219 0.89 22.57 -7.69
N LYS A 220 1.51 23.10 -6.64
CA LYS A 220 2.97 22.98 -6.42
C LYS A 220 3.39 21.54 -6.16
N LEU A 221 2.57 20.77 -5.46
CA LEU A 221 2.74 19.32 -5.30
C LEU A 221 2.40 18.52 -6.56
N ASN A 222 2.15 19.18 -7.69
CA ASN A 222 1.85 18.54 -8.96
C ASN A 222 0.58 17.67 -8.96
N PHE A 223 -0.42 18.01 -8.15
CA PHE A 223 -1.74 17.36 -8.24
C PHE A 223 -2.43 17.77 -9.54
N PRO A 224 -3.14 16.88 -10.23
CA PRO A 224 -4.01 17.30 -11.32
C PRO A 224 -5.22 18.05 -10.75
N ILE A 225 -5.38 19.34 -11.04
CA ILE A 225 -6.53 20.14 -10.59
C ILE A 225 -7.54 20.22 -11.72
N TYR A 226 -8.76 19.73 -11.50
CA TYR A 226 -9.78 19.63 -12.54
C TYR A 226 -10.77 20.80 -12.46
N ASP A 227 -11.17 21.36 -13.61
CA ASP A 227 -12.35 22.23 -13.70
C ASP A 227 -13.65 21.42 -13.59
N LYS A 228 -14.77 22.15 -13.62
CA LYS A 228 -16.14 21.60 -13.63
C LYS A 228 -16.43 20.68 -14.82
N ASP A 229 -15.68 20.80 -15.91
CA ASP A 229 -15.84 20.04 -17.14
C ASP A 229 -14.86 18.85 -17.19
N GLY A 230 -14.08 18.64 -16.12
CA GLY A 230 -13.13 17.54 -15.98
C GLY A 230 -11.77 17.77 -16.64
N ASN A 231 -11.45 18.99 -17.09
CA ASN A 231 -10.15 19.29 -17.69
C ASN A 231 -9.13 19.71 -16.63
N ILE A 232 -7.87 19.32 -16.81
CA ILE A 232 -6.77 19.75 -15.94
C ILE A 232 -6.50 21.25 -16.19
N THR A 233 -6.61 22.05 -15.14
CA THR A 233 -6.49 23.52 -15.16
C THR A 233 -5.13 24.03 -14.74
N ASN A 234 -4.32 23.20 -14.09
CA ASN A 234 -2.99 23.59 -13.66
C ASN A 234 -1.90 23.05 -14.59
N ASN A 235 -0.84 23.85 -14.75
CA ASN A 235 0.38 23.36 -15.38
C ASN A 235 1.12 22.49 -14.36
N GLN A 236 1.54 21.30 -14.77
CA GLN A 236 2.29 20.39 -13.90
C GLN A 236 3.70 20.94 -13.64
N PHE A 237 3.90 21.61 -12.51
CA PHE A 237 5.15 22.30 -12.16
C PHE A 237 6.06 21.40 -11.31
N ILE A 238 6.88 20.57 -11.95
CA ILE A 238 8.04 19.96 -11.30
C ILE A 238 9.30 20.33 -12.06
N SER A 239 10.35 20.75 -11.35
CA SER A 239 11.65 21.03 -11.96
C SER A 239 12.22 19.77 -12.60
N THR A 240 13.06 19.92 -13.63
CA THR A 240 13.73 18.78 -14.27
C THR A 240 14.55 17.97 -13.26
N SER A 241 15.14 18.63 -12.26
CA SER A 241 15.90 17.95 -11.21
C SER A 241 15.01 17.06 -10.35
N VAL A 242 13.90 17.59 -9.83
CA VAL A 242 12.92 16.81 -9.06
C VAL A 242 12.41 15.64 -9.90
N ARG A 243 12.05 15.88 -11.17
CA ARG A 243 11.60 14.83 -12.08
C ARG A 243 12.63 13.71 -12.27
N ASN A 244 13.91 14.04 -12.35
CA ASN A 244 14.97 13.04 -12.47
C ASN A 244 15.13 12.23 -11.17
N THR A 245 15.11 12.90 -10.02
CA THR A 245 15.13 12.25 -8.70
C THR A 245 13.94 11.31 -8.51
N MET A 246 12.74 11.69 -8.97
CA MET A 246 11.54 10.83 -8.92
C MET A 246 11.69 9.58 -9.82
N LYS A 247 12.20 9.76 -11.05
CA LYS A 247 12.41 8.65 -12.01
C LYS A 247 13.38 7.59 -11.50
N GLU A 248 14.35 7.96 -10.68
CA GLU A 248 15.31 7.01 -10.08
C GLU A 248 14.67 6.11 -9.02
N SER A 249 13.56 6.53 -8.40
CA SER A 249 12.86 5.77 -7.35
C SER A 249 11.59 5.07 -7.86
N SER A 250 10.77 5.75 -8.66
CA SER A 250 9.52 5.17 -9.16
C SER A 250 9.83 4.27 -10.36
N GLY A 251 9.71 2.95 -10.19
CA GLY A 251 9.77 2.01 -11.31
C GLY A 251 8.59 2.17 -12.28
N TYR A 252 7.56 2.91 -11.86
CA TYR A 252 6.30 3.14 -12.57
C TYR A 252 6.24 4.47 -13.36
N GLY A 253 7.25 5.35 -13.22
CA GLY A 253 7.32 6.59 -13.99
C GLY A 253 6.26 7.65 -13.63
N SER A 254 5.64 7.58 -12.45
CA SER A 254 4.69 8.62 -12.03
C SER A 254 5.38 9.96 -11.91
N THR A 255 4.84 10.98 -12.58
CA THR A 255 5.32 12.36 -12.50
C THR A 255 4.66 13.14 -11.37
N LEU A 256 3.72 12.55 -10.62
CA LEU A 256 2.99 13.22 -9.54
C LEU A 256 3.68 12.94 -8.20
N LEU A 257 4.02 13.99 -7.44
CA LEU A 257 4.69 13.85 -6.14
C LEU A 257 3.89 13.07 -5.09
N PRO A 258 2.56 13.22 -4.99
CA PRO A 258 1.74 12.43 -4.07
C PRO A 258 1.79 10.93 -4.38
N GLU A 259 1.82 10.58 -5.67
CA GLU A 259 1.93 9.18 -6.09
C GLU A 259 3.28 8.60 -5.71
N LEU A 260 4.36 9.37 -5.87
CA LEU A 260 5.69 8.97 -5.38
C LEU A 260 5.67 8.75 -3.86
N PHE A 261 5.09 9.70 -3.11
CA PHE A 261 4.97 9.56 -1.66
C PHE A 261 4.20 8.30 -1.28
N ALA A 262 3.03 8.07 -1.88
CA ALA A 262 2.20 6.90 -1.60
C ALA A 262 2.92 5.59 -1.97
N GLU A 263 3.68 5.58 -3.08
CA GLU A 263 4.47 4.42 -3.49
C GLU A 263 5.58 4.11 -2.48
N GLU A 264 6.33 5.11 -2.02
CA GLU A 264 7.39 4.94 -1.04
C GLU A 264 6.89 4.63 0.36
N PHE A 265 5.79 5.24 0.77
CA PHE A 265 5.10 4.88 2.01
C PHE A 265 4.73 3.40 1.99
N SER A 266 4.11 2.94 0.89
CA SER A 266 3.73 1.55 0.70
C SER A 266 4.93 0.61 0.73
N ARG A 267 6.02 0.98 0.05
CA ARG A 267 7.29 0.26 0.08
C ARG A 267 7.86 0.15 1.49
N ALA A 268 7.88 1.24 2.24
CA ALA A 268 8.44 1.27 3.59
C ALA A 268 7.64 0.37 4.55
N VAL A 269 6.31 0.41 4.45
CA VAL A 269 5.39 -0.44 5.21
C VAL A 269 5.58 -1.92 4.83
N ILE A 270 5.55 -2.26 3.54
CA ILE A 270 5.74 -3.64 3.03
C ILE A 270 7.08 -4.23 3.45
N LYS A 271 8.17 -3.45 3.39
CA LYS A 271 9.50 -3.89 3.84
C LYS A 271 9.56 -4.27 5.32
N ASN A 272 8.67 -3.73 6.13
CA ASN A 272 8.64 -3.95 7.58
C ASN A 272 7.45 -4.80 8.03
N LEU A 273 6.67 -5.34 7.10
CA LEU A 273 5.54 -6.22 7.39
C LEU A 273 6.02 -7.65 7.70
N ASP A 274 5.34 -8.29 8.64
CA ASP A 274 5.34 -9.74 8.72
C ASP A 274 4.44 -10.30 7.62
N PRO A 275 4.97 -11.03 6.63
CA PRO A 275 4.17 -11.53 5.54
C PRO A 275 3.11 -12.54 6.01
N VAL A 276 3.27 -13.18 7.18
CA VAL A 276 2.28 -14.15 7.69
C VAL A 276 1.17 -13.46 8.50
N HIS A 277 1.54 -12.52 9.36
CA HIS A 277 0.60 -11.90 10.31
C HIS A 277 0.06 -10.56 9.81
N LEU A 278 0.65 -9.99 8.77
CA LEU A 278 0.34 -8.67 8.21
C LEU A 278 0.37 -7.55 9.27
N THR A 279 1.31 -7.68 10.22
CA THR A 279 1.61 -6.68 11.24
C THR A 279 3.00 -6.11 11.04
N LEU A 280 3.21 -4.84 11.40
CA LEU A 280 4.54 -4.24 11.33
C LEU A 280 5.47 -4.86 12.38
N LYS A 281 6.62 -5.37 11.93
CA LYS A 281 7.70 -5.85 12.80
C LYS A 281 8.46 -4.70 13.45
N ARG A 282 8.52 -3.55 12.76
CA ARG A 282 9.22 -2.33 13.17
C ARG A 282 8.48 -1.12 12.60
N ASN A 283 8.61 0.03 13.26
CA ASN A 283 8.11 1.29 12.71
C ASN A 283 8.98 1.67 11.49
N PRO A 284 8.42 1.77 10.28
CA PRO A 284 9.18 2.07 9.07
C PRO A 284 9.49 3.57 8.89
N PHE A 285 9.06 4.43 9.83
CA PHE A 285 9.19 5.89 9.72
C PHE A 285 10.24 6.51 10.67
N PRO A 286 10.92 7.61 10.24
CA PRO A 286 10.81 8.25 8.93
C PRO A 286 11.33 7.35 7.80
N ILE A 287 10.82 7.54 6.57
CA ILE A 287 11.30 6.77 5.41
C ILE A 287 12.76 7.15 5.17
N THR A 288 13.68 6.22 5.39
CA THR A 288 15.11 6.46 5.17
C THR A 288 15.56 5.81 3.87
N THR A 289 15.98 6.60 2.90
CA THR A 289 16.72 6.13 1.71
C THR A 289 18.16 6.60 1.75
N THR A 290 19.03 5.98 0.95
CA THR A 290 20.44 6.40 0.80
C THR A 290 20.59 7.69 -0.02
N ASN A 291 19.56 8.11 -0.75
CA ASN A 291 19.55 9.35 -1.53
C ASN A 291 18.97 10.49 -0.65
N LYS A 292 19.81 11.46 -0.29
CA LYS A 292 19.40 12.58 0.57
C LYS A 292 18.41 13.52 -0.12
N ASP A 293 18.62 13.79 -1.41
CA ASP A 293 17.75 14.67 -2.20
C ASP A 293 16.35 14.06 -2.30
N PHE A 294 16.28 12.73 -2.44
CA PHE A 294 15.04 11.99 -2.43
C PHE A 294 14.28 12.08 -1.10
N ASN A 295 14.99 11.97 0.03
CA ASN A 295 14.37 12.15 1.35
C ASN A 295 13.85 13.59 1.53
N SER A 296 14.52 14.60 0.96
CA SER A 296 14.05 15.98 0.94
C SER A 296 12.73 16.08 0.16
N VAL A 297 12.69 15.56 -1.08
CA VAL A 297 11.48 15.57 -1.91
C VAL A 297 10.29 14.89 -1.21
N LEU A 298 10.50 13.75 -0.54
CA LEU A 298 9.44 13.07 0.21
C LEU A 298 8.96 13.89 1.43
N TYR A 299 9.90 14.48 2.17
CA TYR A 299 9.57 15.31 3.33
C TYR A 299 8.82 16.59 2.92
N GLU A 300 9.28 17.25 1.87
CA GLU A 300 8.68 18.43 1.26
C GLU A 300 7.28 18.14 0.73
N THR A 301 7.11 17.00 0.07
CA THR A 301 5.80 16.51 -0.38
C THR A 301 4.87 16.35 0.80
N TRP A 302 5.32 15.69 1.87
CA TRP A 302 4.55 15.51 3.10
C TRP A 302 4.16 16.84 3.74
N GLU A 303 5.11 17.74 3.95
CA GLU A 303 4.90 19.04 4.61
C GLU A 303 4.15 20.08 3.76
N GLY A 304 4.02 19.84 2.46
CA GLY A 304 3.39 20.75 1.50
C GLY A 304 4.28 21.90 1.02
N LEU A 305 5.61 21.77 1.11
CA LEU A 305 6.58 22.82 0.81
C LEU A 305 7.72 22.24 -0.02
N ILE A 306 7.77 22.52 -1.34
CA ILE A 306 8.91 22.18 -2.19
C ILE A 306 9.90 23.35 -2.20
N ASP A 307 11.20 23.07 -2.10
CA ASP A 307 12.31 24.02 -2.27
C ASP A 307 12.45 24.42 -3.77
N ASP A 308 11.41 25.08 -4.29
CA ASP A 308 11.48 26.44 -4.85
C ASP A 308 10.13 26.78 -5.52
N GLY A 309 9.38 27.73 -4.98
CA GLY A 309 9.58 29.10 -5.48
C GLY A 309 10.51 29.98 -4.65
N GLN A 310 11.58 29.43 -4.06
CA GLN A 310 12.38 29.93 -2.95
C GLN A 310 11.67 29.77 -1.62
N GLY A 311 12.25 28.90 -0.79
CA GLY A 311 11.64 28.35 0.40
C GLY A 311 11.09 29.37 1.39
N LEU A 312 10.20 28.83 2.24
CA LEU A 312 9.66 29.45 3.45
C LEU A 312 8.87 30.75 3.22
N ILE A 313 8.19 31.13 4.29
CA ILE A 313 7.66 32.48 4.47
C ILE A 313 8.79 33.50 4.30
#